data_AF-A0A355G538-F1
#
_entry.id   AF-A0A355G538-F1
#
_cell.length_a   1.000
_cell.length_b   1.000
_cell.length_c   1.000
_cell.angle_alpha   90.00
_cell.angle_beta   90.00
_cell.angle_gamma   90.00
#
_symmetry.space_group_name_H-M   'P 1'
#
loop_
_entity.id
_entity.type
_entity.pdbx_description
1 polymer ?
#
loop_
_entity_poly.entity_id
_entity_poly.type
_entity_poly.pdbx_seq_one_letter_code
_entity_poly.pdbx_strand_id
1 'polypeptide(L)'
;MKKQVSKTTVLCAIASLLVVVLTLTAWFVFLPYYNSKHFVAAAPSNLNTVSALEPKAAYGDFYISPDGDDSNNGTYEHPFRTVAAAQKAVRKMDKQYLSHIVVSILGGTYQTDGLKFTKKDSGTDSCSVIYCAYGNGEVIFDGGASYDERRQSDSSSLVEVDGASYFSISGISFINAKGSGITLKGSNINIDGCRIQDIAGCGIVCDGNKISVSSCIINYTGASGITVNGGEMKTLSPSNNSIDNNLISYTSQNNPQAPSAMLSGVGTVFSNNEIVNSPACAVYYTGNGNVIEYNYIHNTVLTDSSQAAIDSPYFRWDCYGNFVRYNCLNLIGTKIVGGDFCGIRACSGTEIVQNILLNIFGQNATGIQLNGCRDVTVKNNIFVNTGLAVNADEYDRAYEQEALELLENSPYQSKEWKKMFPTCAEISTDSQQDGYAVHPCGNTVTDNIAMQSANSIGHFAGEFKKGADIKTNAVFSLGHRHVFTDFKNGIYTIDANSEDFGSNSEFEDIPFESIGRY
;
A
#
# COMPACT_ATOMS: atom_id res chain seq x y z
N MET A 1 16.83 81.03 5.18
CA MET A 1 17.46 80.32 4.04
C MET A 1 16.58 79.16 3.62
N LYS A 2 15.85 79.27 2.49
CA LYS A 2 15.08 78.15 1.93
C LYS A 2 16.10 77.20 1.29
N LYS A 3 16.32 76.00 1.85
CA LYS A 3 17.15 74.97 1.22
C LYS A 3 16.46 74.56 -0.08
N GLN A 4 17.02 74.98 -1.21
CA GLN A 4 16.59 74.54 -2.52
C GLN A 4 16.98 73.06 -2.64
N VAL A 5 16.00 72.17 -2.51
CA VAL A 5 16.21 70.75 -2.76
C VAL A 5 16.57 70.62 -4.24
N SER A 6 17.73 70.01 -4.52
CA SER A 6 18.21 69.90 -5.91
C SER A 6 17.22 69.06 -6.72
N LYS A 7 17.03 69.39 -8.02
CA LYS A 7 16.19 68.60 -8.92
C LYS A 7 16.60 67.11 -8.90
N THR A 8 17.89 66.83 -8.73
CA THR A 8 18.45 65.49 -8.58
C THR A 8 17.89 64.75 -7.37
N THR A 9 17.76 65.42 -6.22
CA THR A 9 17.21 64.81 -5.00
C THR A 9 15.73 64.47 -5.14
N VAL A 10 14.95 65.31 -5.83
CA VAL A 10 13.53 65.03 -6.11
C VAL A 10 13.38 63.87 -7.08
N LEU A 11 14.20 63.82 -8.13
CA LEU A 11 14.24 62.70 -9.09
C LEU A 11 14.64 61.38 -8.43
N CYS A 12 15.63 61.38 -7.54
CA CYS A 12 16.00 60.19 -6.77
C CYS A 12 14.86 59.72 -5.87
N ALA A 13 14.16 60.63 -5.17
CA ALA A 13 13.04 60.27 -4.31
C ALA A 13 11.86 59.67 -5.11
N ILE A 14 11.55 60.22 -6.29
CA ILE A 14 10.51 59.70 -7.18
C ILE A 14 10.92 58.32 -7.74
N ALA A 15 12.18 58.14 -8.13
CA ALA A 15 12.69 56.85 -8.59
C ALA A 15 12.64 55.79 -7.48
N SER A 16 13.03 56.13 -6.26
CA SER A 16 12.92 55.23 -5.10
C SER A 16 11.47 54.86 -4.79
N LEU A 17 10.55 55.83 -4.86
CA LEU A 17 9.12 55.56 -4.66
C LEU A 17 8.56 54.64 -5.75
N LEU A 18 8.93 54.85 -7.02
CA LEU A 18 8.56 53.99 -8.14
C LEU A 18 9.09 52.55 -7.97
N VAL A 19 10.32 52.38 -7.50
CA VAL A 19 10.88 51.05 -7.23
C VAL A 19 10.11 50.36 -6.10
N VAL A 20 9.78 51.07 -5.01
CA VAL A 20 8.99 50.50 -3.90
C VAL A 20 7.56 50.15 -4.35
N VAL A 21 6.93 51.01 -5.16
CA VAL A 21 5.60 50.71 -5.71
C VAL A 21 5.65 49.51 -6.64
N LEU A 22 6.64 49.42 -7.53
CA LEU A 22 6.82 48.29 -8.45
C LEU A 22 7.09 46.98 -7.70
N THR A 23 7.93 46.99 -6.66
CA THR A 23 8.20 45.78 -5.85
C THR A 23 6.99 45.36 -5.01
N LEU A 24 6.23 46.30 -4.46
CA LEU A 24 4.97 46.00 -3.76
C LEU A 24 3.90 45.48 -4.72
N THR A 25 3.72 46.09 -5.91
CA THR A 25 2.78 45.57 -6.91
C THR A 25 3.20 44.21 -7.44
N ALA A 26 4.52 43.97 -7.60
CA ALA A 26 5.03 42.65 -7.94
C ALA A 26 4.74 41.67 -6.80
N TRP A 27 4.87 42.03 -5.53
CA TRP A 27 4.45 41.17 -4.43
C TRP A 27 2.95 40.88 -4.43
N PHE A 28 2.08 41.88 -4.62
CA PHE A 28 0.63 41.68 -4.63
C PHE A 28 0.10 40.92 -5.86
N VAL A 29 0.84 40.91 -6.98
CA VAL A 29 0.48 40.17 -8.20
C VAL A 29 1.19 38.83 -8.28
N PHE A 30 2.51 38.79 -8.03
CA PHE A 30 3.30 37.56 -8.08
C PHE A 30 3.10 36.67 -6.87
N LEU A 31 2.86 37.15 -5.64
CA LEU A 31 2.71 36.25 -4.49
C LEU A 31 1.41 35.41 -4.59
N PRO A 32 0.25 35.96 -4.98
CA PRO A 32 -0.93 35.14 -5.29
C PRO A 32 -0.71 34.24 -6.52
N TYR A 33 -0.02 34.72 -7.57
CA TYR A 33 0.31 33.89 -8.74
C TYR A 33 1.29 32.75 -8.41
N TYR A 34 2.29 32.98 -7.56
CA TYR A 34 3.29 32.01 -7.10
C TYR A 34 2.66 31.02 -6.12
N ASN A 35 1.85 31.48 -5.17
CA ASN A 35 1.07 30.62 -4.27
C ASN A 35 0.00 29.81 -5.01
N SER A 36 -0.55 30.31 -6.13
CA SER A 36 -1.49 29.56 -6.96
C SER A 36 -0.82 28.39 -7.72
N LYS A 37 0.51 28.42 -7.89
CA LYS A 37 1.29 27.32 -8.48
C LYS A 37 1.87 26.32 -7.48
N HIS A 38 1.85 26.63 -6.18
CA HIS A 38 2.46 25.81 -5.13
C HIS A 38 1.53 25.62 -3.93
N PHE A 39 0.24 25.45 -4.19
CA PHE A 39 -0.66 24.96 -3.17
C PHE A 39 -0.28 23.51 -2.84
N VAL A 40 -0.05 23.24 -1.55
CA VAL A 40 0.12 21.89 -1.00
C VAL A 40 -0.83 21.79 0.18
N ALA A 41 -1.78 20.87 0.12
CA ALA A 41 -2.69 20.59 1.21
C ALA A 41 -1.90 19.98 2.39
N ALA A 42 -2.27 20.31 3.63
CA ALA A 42 -1.60 19.76 4.80
C ALA A 42 -1.75 18.23 4.85
N ALA A 43 -0.73 17.50 5.29
CA ALA A 43 -0.94 16.08 5.60
C ALA A 43 -2.03 15.96 6.69
N PRO A 44 -2.88 14.92 6.68
CA PRO A 44 -3.91 14.82 7.68
C PRO A 44 -3.29 14.60 9.07
N SER A 45 -3.80 15.31 10.06
CA SER A 45 -3.24 15.33 11.43
C SER A 45 -3.95 14.39 12.39
N ASN A 46 -5.08 13.82 11.97
CA ASN A 46 -5.94 12.91 12.72
C ASN A 46 -5.84 11.46 12.23
N LEU A 47 -4.76 11.09 11.52
CA LEU A 47 -4.43 9.70 11.22
C LEU A 47 -3.79 9.04 12.45
N ASN A 48 -3.88 7.72 12.52
CA ASN A 48 -3.16 6.95 13.52
C ASN A 48 -1.66 6.87 13.18
N THR A 49 -0.81 7.05 14.19
CA THR A 49 0.65 7.07 14.04
C THR A 49 1.34 6.38 15.22
N VAL A 50 1.84 5.16 14.99
CA VAL A 50 2.66 4.43 15.97
C VAL A 50 4.00 4.04 15.36
N SER A 51 5.09 4.37 16.06
CA SER A 51 6.46 4.23 15.53
C SER A 51 7.23 3.03 16.09
N ALA A 52 6.90 2.54 17.29
CA ALA A 52 7.74 1.58 17.99
C ALA A 52 7.22 0.14 17.88
N LEU A 53 8.16 -0.81 17.75
CA LEU A 53 7.87 -2.23 17.97
C LEU A 53 7.68 -2.45 19.46
N GLU A 54 6.52 -2.96 19.87
CA GLU A 54 6.32 -3.44 21.24
C GLU A 54 7.06 -4.78 21.42
N PRO A 55 7.97 -4.91 22.41
CA PRO A 55 8.68 -6.16 22.63
C PRO A 55 7.69 -7.25 23.09
N LYS A 56 7.58 -8.31 22.29
CA LYS A 56 6.84 -9.52 22.67
C LYS A 56 7.78 -10.47 23.40
N ALA A 57 7.61 -10.58 24.72
CA ALA A 57 8.33 -11.54 25.55
C ALA A 57 7.35 -12.58 26.13
N ALA A 58 7.65 -13.86 25.91
CA ALA A 58 6.97 -14.99 26.55
C ALA A 58 8.01 -15.92 27.18
N TYR A 59 7.67 -16.53 28.32
CA TYR A 59 8.48 -17.62 28.88
C TYR A 59 8.47 -18.80 27.89
N GLY A 60 9.66 -19.29 27.58
CA GLY A 60 9.86 -20.37 26.61
C GLY A 60 9.86 -21.75 27.25
N ASP A 61 9.40 -22.75 26.50
CA ASP A 61 9.68 -24.16 26.76
C ASP A 61 11.15 -24.48 26.44
N PHE A 62 11.71 -23.77 25.45
CA PHE A 62 13.12 -23.83 25.09
C PHE A 62 13.72 -22.42 24.94
N TYR A 63 15.01 -22.30 25.20
CA TYR A 63 15.76 -21.05 25.11
C TYR A 63 16.96 -21.17 24.17
N ILE A 64 17.24 -20.10 23.44
CA ILE A 64 18.42 -19.94 22.59
C ILE A 64 19.20 -18.71 23.05
N SER A 65 20.51 -18.81 23.19
CA SER A 65 21.40 -17.71 23.61
C SER A 65 22.69 -17.70 22.78
N PRO A 66 23.31 -16.53 22.51
CA PRO A 66 24.62 -16.47 21.84
C PRO A 66 25.70 -17.25 22.58
N ASP A 67 25.62 -17.29 23.92
CA ASP A 67 26.54 -18.00 24.81
C ASP A 67 26.10 -19.44 25.12
N GLY A 68 25.04 -19.93 24.46
CA GLY A 68 24.52 -21.28 24.64
C GLY A 68 25.39 -22.38 24.03
N ASP A 69 24.96 -23.63 24.22
CA ASP A 69 25.60 -24.83 23.64
C ASP A 69 24.51 -25.77 23.09
N ASP A 70 24.68 -26.28 21.87
CA ASP A 70 23.70 -27.18 21.23
C ASP A 70 23.63 -28.58 21.88
N SER A 71 24.55 -28.90 22.78
CA SER A 71 24.52 -30.09 23.64
C SER A 71 23.70 -29.91 24.92
N ASN A 72 23.30 -28.67 25.25
CA ASN A 72 22.44 -28.39 26.39
C ASN A 72 21.02 -28.94 26.20
N ASN A 73 20.18 -28.84 27.23
CA ASN A 73 18.78 -29.28 27.17
C ASN A 73 17.80 -28.17 26.74
N GLY A 74 18.26 -26.93 26.54
CA GLY A 74 17.44 -25.81 26.11
C GLY A 74 16.68 -25.11 27.22
N THR A 75 17.01 -25.36 28.50
CA THR A 75 16.45 -24.58 29.63
C THR A 75 17.00 -23.16 29.65
N TYR A 76 16.42 -22.27 30.47
CA TYR A 76 16.92 -20.90 30.60
C TYR A 76 18.37 -20.86 31.12
N GLU A 77 18.70 -21.73 32.08
CA GLU A 77 20.03 -21.86 32.68
C GLU A 77 21.03 -22.55 31.74
N HIS A 78 20.56 -23.45 30.88
CA HIS A 78 21.35 -24.18 29.90
C HIS A 78 20.70 -24.08 28.50
N PRO A 79 20.78 -22.91 27.85
CA PRO A 79 20.11 -22.66 26.57
C PRO A 79 20.86 -23.33 25.42
N PHE A 80 20.14 -23.59 24.33
CA PHE A 80 20.76 -23.96 23.05
C PHE A 80 21.53 -22.78 22.46
N ARG A 81 22.46 -23.05 21.54
CA ARG A 81 23.13 -22.00 20.77
C ARG A 81 22.40 -21.67 19.46
N THR A 82 21.77 -22.66 18.85
CA THR A 82 21.21 -22.54 17.49
C THR A 82 19.72 -22.87 17.41
N VAL A 83 19.06 -22.25 16.42
CA VAL A 83 17.68 -22.57 16.03
C VAL A 83 17.55 -24.05 15.63
N ALA A 84 18.56 -24.62 14.97
CA ALA A 84 18.54 -26.02 14.55
C ALA A 84 18.50 -27.01 15.73
N ALA A 85 19.14 -26.69 16.85
CA ALA A 85 19.05 -27.50 18.07
C ALA A 85 17.65 -27.40 18.71
N ALA A 86 17.11 -26.19 18.81
CA ALA A 86 15.75 -25.98 19.30
C ALA A 86 14.70 -26.70 18.43
N GLN A 87 14.79 -26.61 17.10
CA GLN A 87 13.91 -27.36 16.17
C GLN A 87 13.93 -28.87 16.46
N LYS A 88 15.11 -29.46 16.69
CA LYS A 88 15.22 -30.90 17.04
C LYS A 88 14.53 -31.22 18.36
N ALA A 89 14.55 -30.31 19.32
CA ALA A 89 13.84 -30.48 20.60
C ALA A 89 12.32 -30.37 20.40
N VAL A 90 11.84 -29.32 19.72
CA VAL A 90 10.43 -29.11 19.39
C VAL A 90 9.84 -30.31 18.63
N ARG A 91 10.58 -30.88 17.67
CA ARG A 91 10.15 -32.06 16.89
C ARG A 91 9.94 -33.33 17.73
N LYS A 92 10.54 -33.40 18.93
CA LYS A 92 10.39 -34.55 19.85
C LYS A 92 9.23 -34.37 20.84
N MET A 93 8.67 -33.17 20.95
CA MET A 93 7.56 -32.89 21.86
C MET A 93 6.28 -33.56 21.40
N ASP A 94 5.51 -34.09 22.35
CA ASP A 94 4.12 -34.47 22.12
C ASP A 94 3.24 -33.21 22.15
N LYS A 95 2.50 -32.97 21.06
CA LYS A 95 1.70 -31.76 20.83
C LYS A 95 0.22 -31.97 21.16
N GLN A 96 -0.21 -33.20 21.49
CA GLN A 96 -1.62 -33.58 21.57
C GLN A 96 -2.42 -32.76 22.60
N TYR A 97 -1.78 -32.23 23.64
CA TYR A 97 -2.45 -31.51 24.74
C TYR A 97 -1.86 -30.13 25.04
N LEU A 98 -1.02 -29.61 24.14
CA LEU A 98 -0.42 -28.29 24.28
C LEU A 98 -1.21 -27.26 23.48
N SER A 99 -1.31 -26.04 24.00
CA SER A 99 -1.82 -24.88 23.25
C SER A 99 -0.73 -24.22 22.40
N HIS A 100 0.51 -24.28 22.85
CA HIS A 100 1.68 -23.75 22.15
C HIS A 100 2.96 -24.43 22.63
N ILE A 101 4.00 -24.36 21.80
CA ILE A 101 5.40 -24.59 22.18
C ILE A 101 6.16 -23.30 21.86
N VAL A 102 6.81 -22.72 22.86
CA VAL A 102 7.52 -21.43 22.74
C VAL A 102 9.03 -21.66 22.78
N VAL A 103 9.73 -21.14 21.78
CA VAL A 103 11.18 -21.04 21.71
C VAL A 103 11.58 -19.59 21.89
N SER A 104 12.10 -19.26 23.06
CA SER A 104 12.48 -17.91 23.46
C SER A 104 13.95 -17.65 23.15
N ILE A 105 14.23 -16.60 22.39
CA ILE A 105 15.56 -16.26 21.90
C ILE A 105 16.06 -15.04 22.68
N LEU A 106 17.16 -15.21 23.40
CA LEU A 106 17.75 -14.14 24.19
C LEU A 106 18.43 -13.12 23.27
N GLY A 107 18.47 -11.86 23.73
CA GLY A 107 19.09 -10.77 23.00
C GLY A 107 20.54 -11.05 22.59
N GLY A 108 20.88 -10.69 21.36
CA GLY A 108 22.19 -10.89 20.77
C GLY A 108 22.14 -11.00 19.25
N THR A 109 23.33 -11.05 18.64
CA THR A 109 23.49 -11.21 17.20
C THR A 109 23.87 -12.65 16.86
N TYR A 110 23.09 -13.26 15.99
CA TYR A 110 23.23 -14.62 15.50
C TYR A 110 23.60 -14.58 14.03
N GLN A 111 24.85 -14.92 13.72
CA GLN A 111 25.30 -15.04 12.32
C GLN A 111 24.70 -16.31 11.70
N THR A 112 24.10 -16.18 10.51
CA THR A 112 23.43 -17.29 9.84
C THR A 112 23.52 -17.21 8.33
N ASP A 113 23.67 -18.36 7.67
CA ASP A 113 23.57 -18.48 6.21
C ASP A 113 22.13 -18.79 5.75
N GLY A 114 21.19 -18.87 6.70
CA GLY A 114 19.78 -19.12 6.45
C GLY A 114 19.13 -20.05 7.49
N LEU A 115 17.88 -19.78 7.83
CA LEU A 115 17.06 -20.60 8.71
C LEU A 115 15.99 -21.33 7.90
N LYS A 116 15.97 -22.66 7.97
CA LYS A 116 15.00 -23.47 7.22
C LYS A 116 14.04 -24.18 8.17
N PHE A 117 12.75 -23.93 7.97
CA PHE A 117 11.63 -24.59 8.63
C PHE A 117 10.85 -25.38 7.60
N THR A 118 10.47 -26.61 7.94
CA THR A 118 9.76 -27.52 7.05
C THR A 118 8.44 -27.95 7.69
N LYS A 119 7.66 -28.78 6.99
CA LYS A 119 6.50 -29.46 7.57
C LYS A 119 6.77 -30.13 8.93
N LYS A 120 8.00 -30.60 9.21
CA LYS A 120 8.37 -31.21 10.50
C LYS A 120 8.33 -30.22 11.68
N ASP A 121 8.38 -28.93 11.39
CA ASP A 121 8.38 -27.83 12.36
C ASP A 121 6.98 -27.27 12.62
N SER A 122 5.95 -27.82 11.95
CA SER A 122 4.56 -27.39 12.11
C SER A 122 4.04 -27.62 13.51
N GLY A 123 3.17 -26.75 13.97
CA GLY A 123 2.23 -27.06 15.04
C GLY A 123 1.08 -27.96 14.56
N THR A 124 0.00 -27.96 15.34
CA THR A 124 -1.31 -28.55 15.03
C THR A 124 -2.38 -27.48 15.18
N ASP A 125 -3.61 -27.80 14.79
CA ASP A 125 -4.78 -26.95 15.03
C ASP A 125 -4.98 -26.58 16.50
N SER A 126 -4.55 -27.45 17.42
CA SER A 126 -4.58 -27.21 18.86
C SER A 126 -3.31 -26.58 19.43
N CYS A 127 -2.15 -26.71 18.76
CA CYS A 127 -0.83 -26.36 19.30
C CYS A 127 0.01 -25.57 18.29
N SER A 128 0.23 -24.26 18.50
CA SER A 128 1.15 -23.48 17.66
C SER A 128 2.61 -23.61 18.08
N VAL A 129 3.55 -23.51 17.15
CA VAL A 129 5.00 -23.41 17.45
C VAL A 129 5.45 -21.96 17.25
N ILE A 130 6.00 -21.35 18.29
CA ILE A 130 6.32 -19.92 18.33
C ILE A 130 7.82 -19.74 18.56
N TYR A 131 8.48 -18.95 17.72
CA TYR A 131 9.84 -18.46 17.94
C TYR A 131 9.75 -16.96 18.25
N CYS A 132 10.20 -16.53 19.41
CA CYS A 132 10.08 -15.13 19.82
C CYS A 132 11.34 -14.59 20.47
N ALA A 133 11.55 -13.28 20.37
CA ALA A 133 12.54 -12.60 21.19
C ALA A 133 12.17 -12.68 22.69
N TYR A 134 13.18 -12.57 23.55
CA TYR A 134 13.00 -12.66 25.00
C TYR A 134 13.96 -11.74 25.75
N GLY A 135 13.41 -11.01 26.72
CA GLY A 135 14.13 -10.06 27.57
C GLY A 135 14.31 -8.69 26.91
N ASN A 136 15.24 -7.90 27.45
CA ASN A 136 15.41 -6.48 27.09
C ASN A 136 16.41 -6.24 25.95
N GLY A 137 16.97 -7.30 25.35
CA GLY A 137 17.95 -7.20 24.27
C GLY A 137 17.34 -7.52 22.92
N GLU A 138 17.77 -6.81 21.88
CA GLU A 138 17.36 -7.10 20.51
C GLU A 138 17.89 -8.46 20.05
N VAL A 139 17.05 -9.25 19.39
CA VAL A 139 17.44 -10.51 18.74
C VAL A 139 17.66 -10.22 17.25
N ILE A 140 18.89 -10.39 16.79
CA ILE A 140 19.26 -10.11 15.40
C ILE A 140 19.80 -11.38 14.75
N PHE A 141 19.15 -11.84 13.70
CA PHE A 141 19.74 -12.78 12.74
C PHE A 141 20.36 -12.00 11.59
N ASP A 142 21.68 -12.12 11.46
CA ASP A 142 22.49 -11.38 10.49
C ASP A 142 22.98 -12.33 9.39
N GLY A 143 22.56 -12.05 8.15
CA GLY A 143 22.96 -12.78 6.95
C GLY A 143 24.30 -12.33 6.33
N GLY A 144 24.96 -11.34 6.94
CA GLY A 144 26.15 -10.69 6.37
C GLY A 144 27.45 -11.49 6.47
N ALA A 145 27.59 -12.43 7.42
CA ALA A 145 28.87 -13.04 7.76
C ALA A 145 29.46 -14.09 6.78
N SER A 146 28.94 -14.23 5.55
CA SER A 146 29.52 -15.17 4.59
C SER A 146 29.89 -14.54 3.24
N TYR A 147 30.73 -13.50 3.20
CA TYR A 147 31.48 -13.25 1.96
C TYR A 147 32.64 -14.26 1.85
N ASP A 148 32.32 -15.49 1.45
CA ASP A 148 33.28 -16.42 0.85
C ASP A 148 32.87 -16.61 -0.61
N GLU A 149 33.65 -16.06 -1.55
CA GLU A 149 33.41 -16.17 -3.00
C GLU A 149 33.27 -17.63 -3.48
N ARG A 150 33.68 -18.61 -2.65
CA ARG A 150 33.60 -20.06 -2.94
C ARG A 150 32.31 -20.72 -2.44
N ARG A 151 31.50 -20.04 -1.64
CA ARG A 151 30.20 -20.55 -1.15
C ARG A 151 29.07 -19.80 -1.85
N GLN A 152 28.57 -20.36 -2.95
CA GLN A 152 27.21 -20.04 -3.36
C GLN A 152 26.29 -20.40 -2.19
N SER A 153 25.57 -19.41 -1.67
CA SER A 153 24.53 -19.65 -0.69
C SER A 153 23.46 -20.55 -1.32
N ASP A 154 23.24 -21.74 -0.77
CA ASP A 154 22.13 -22.63 -1.15
C ASP A 154 20.75 -22.07 -0.71
N SER A 155 20.73 -20.98 0.07
CA SER A 155 19.50 -20.31 0.48
C SER A 155 19.32 -19.00 -0.28
N SER A 156 18.21 -18.90 -1.01
CA SER A 156 17.74 -17.66 -1.61
C SER A 156 17.07 -16.72 -0.60
N SER A 157 16.85 -17.17 0.65
CA SER A 157 16.22 -16.37 1.72
C SER A 157 16.94 -16.51 3.07
N LEU A 158 16.89 -15.50 3.93
CA LEU A 158 17.44 -15.57 5.29
C LEU A 158 16.58 -16.47 6.21
N VAL A 159 15.27 -16.47 6.01
CA VAL A 159 14.32 -17.43 6.60
C VAL A 159 13.48 -18.06 5.50
N GLU A 160 13.38 -19.38 5.51
CA GLU A 160 12.56 -20.17 4.60
C GLU A 160 11.64 -21.07 5.42
N VAL A 161 10.33 -20.88 5.27
CA VAL A 161 9.30 -21.75 5.85
C VAL A 161 8.61 -22.47 4.70
N ASP A 162 8.90 -23.76 4.52
CA ASP A 162 8.39 -24.56 3.42
C ASP A 162 7.49 -25.71 3.92
N GLY A 163 6.19 -25.52 3.78
CA GLY A 163 5.15 -26.48 4.15
C GLY A 163 4.88 -26.59 5.65
N ALA A 164 5.43 -25.69 6.48
CA ALA A 164 5.06 -25.61 7.89
C ALA A 164 3.66 -24.98 8.06
N SER A 165 2.98 -25.29 9.15
CA SER A 165 1.70 -24.68 9.51
C SER A 165 1.56 -24.54 11.02
N TYR A 166 0.69 -23.64 11.49
CA TYR A 166 0.55 -23.30 12.92
C TYR A 166 1.90 -22.88 13.52
N PHE A 167 2.53 -21.93 12.85
CA PHE A 167 3.90 -21.49 13.09
C PHE A 167 3.94 -19.97 13.26
N SER A 168 4.76 -19.47 14.17
CA SER A 168 4.90 -18.04 14.40
C SER A 168 6.32 -17.60 14.65
N ILE A 169 6.67 -16.42 14.14
CA ILE A 169 7.90 -15.69 14.47
C ILE A 169 7.48 -14.32 15.01
N SER A 170 8.04 -13.90 16.15
CA SER A 170 7.71 -12.60 16.71
C SER A 170 8.87 -11.84 17.36
N GLY A 171 8.94 -10.53 17.12
CA GLY A 171 9.89 -9.64 17.80
C GLY A 171 11.34 -9.80 17.38
N ILE A 172 11.62 -10.37 16.20
CA ILE A 172 12.98 -10.70 15.74
C ILE A 172 13.39 -9.79 14.58
N SER A 173 14.65 -9.36 14.61
CA SER A 173 15.28 -8.63 13.51
C SER A 173 16.04 -9.58 12.57
N PHE A 174 15.78 -9.46 11.27
CA PHE A 174 16.41 -10.20 10.18
C PHE A 174 17.09 -9.19 9.25
N ILE A 175 18.42 -9.23 9.17
CA ILE A 175 19.19 -8.20 8.45
C ILE A 175 20.22 -8.78 7.47
N ASN A 176 20.63 -7.97 6.49
CA ASN A 176 21.74 -8.24 5.56
C ASN A 176 21.55 -9.52 4.72
N ALA A 177 20.33 -9.76 4.23
CA ALA A 177 20.06 -10.94 3.41
C ALA A 177 20.52 -10.72 1.95
N LYS A 178 21.24 -11.71 1.39
CA LYS A 178 21.68 -11.70 -0.02
C LYS A 178 20.57 -11.99 -1.03
N GLY A 179 19.46 -12.56 -0.57
CA GLY A 179 18.25 -12.77 -1.35
C GLY A 179 17.06 -12.14 -0.63
N SER A 180 15.95 -12.86 -0.50
CA SER A 180 14.79 -12.37 0.26
C SER A 180 15.02 -12.46 1.78
N GLY A 181 14.30 -11.66 2.56
CA GLY A 181 14.35 -11.73 4.02
C GLY A 181 13.69 -13.01 4.52
N ILE A 182 12.37 -13.10 4.34
CA ILE A 182 11.55 -14.22 4.79
C ILE A 182 10.72 -14.76 3.62
N THR A 183 10.75 -16.07 3.38
CA THR A 183 9.85 -16.74 2.44
C THR A 183 8.95 -17.72 3.18
N LEU A 184 7.65 -17.63 2.97
CA LEU A 184 6.61 -18.40 3.64
C LEU A 184 5.79 -19.16 2.59
N LYS A 185 5.79 -20.49 2.68
CA LYS A 185 4.95 -21.39 1.90
C LYS A 185 4.16 -22.28 2.83
N GLY A 186 2.84 -22.12 2.87
CA GLY A 186 2.01 -22.95 3.74
C GLY A 186 0.73 -22.28 4.23
N SER A 187 0.32 -22.60 5.46
CA SER A 187 -0.90 -22.04 6.01
C SER A 187 -0.85 -21.85 7.51
N ASN A 188 -1.65 -20.93 8.05
CA ASN A 188 -1.69 -20.62 9.48
C ASN A 188 -0.28 -20.23 9.99
N ILE A 189 0.31 -19.23 9.35
CA ILE A 189 1.64 -18.70 9.68
C ILE A 189 1.50 -17.25 10.13
N ASN A 190 2.14 -16.88 11.23
CA ASN A 190 2.13 -15.51 11.75
C ASN A 190 3.55 -14.94 11.85
N ILE A 191 3.80 -13.80 11.22
CA ILE A 191 5.01 -13.00 11.39
C ILE A 191 4.61 -11.68 12.02
N ASP A 192 5.18 -11.38 13.18
CA ASP A 192 4.66 -10.29 14.00
C ASP A 192 5.76 -9.49 14.67
N GLY A 193 5.67 -8.16 14.65
CA GLY A 193 6.62 -7.31 15.38
C GLY A 193 8.09 -7.48 14.92
N CYS A 194 8.31 -7.97 13.70
CA CYS A 194 9.65 -8.27 13.20
C CYS A 194 10.23 -7.07 12.44
N ARG A 195 11.56 -6.97 12.42
CA ARG A 195 12.29 -6.02 11.57
C ARG A 195 12.97 -6.79 10.45
N ILE A 196 12.71 -6.40 9.20
CA ILE A 196 13.30 -6.98 8.00
C ILE A 196 14.01 -5.85 7.26
N GLN A 197 15.34 -5.84 7.31
CA GLN A 197 16.13 -4.68 6.87
C GLN A 197 17.36 -5.08 6.05
N ASP A 198 17.76 -4.23 5.11
CA ASP A 198 18.99 -4.38 4.31
C ASP A 198 18.96 -5.71 3.53
N ILE A 199 17.92 -5.86 2.71
CA ILE A 199 17.59 -7.09 2.00
C ILE A 199 17.83 -6.88 0.51
N ALA A 200 18.66 -7.71 -0.12
CA ALA A 200 18.94 -7.56 -1.55
C ALA A 200 17.73 -7.91 -2.45
N GLY A 201 16.88 -8.85 -2.01
CA GLY A 201 15.66 -9.29 -2.69
C GLY A 201 14.38 -8.67 -2.11
N CYS A 202 13.32 -9.49 -1.97
CA CYS A 202 12.07 -9.06 -1.36
C CYS A 202 12.16 -9.16 0.18
N GLY A 203 11.50 -8.25 0.91
CA GLY A 203 11.45 -8.33 2.38
C GLY A 203 10.79 -9.61 2.86
N ILE A 204 9.50 -9.78 2.56
CA ILE A 204 8.70 -10.96 2.90
C ILE A 204 7.95 -11.47 1.66
N VAL A 205 8.03 -12.77 1.41
CA VAL A 205 7.31 -13.47 0.33
C VAL A 205 6.33 -14.46 0.96
N CYS A 206 5.04 -14.27 0.73
CA CYS A 206 3.96 -15.13 1.22
C CYS A 206 3.30 -15.87 0.06
N ASP A 207 3.25 -17.19 0.12
CA ASP A 207 2.56 -18.06 -0.83
C ASP A 207 1.75 -19.12 -0.08
N GLY A 208 0.44 -18.92 0.02
CA GLY A 208 -0.43 -19.79 0.79
C GLY A 208 -1.64 -19.07 1.40
N ASN A 209 -2.23 -19.67 2.43
CA ASN A 209 -3.52 -19.24 2.98
C ASN A 209 -3.44 -19.04 4.49
N LYS A 210 -4.19 -18.10 5.05
CA LYS A 210 -4.15 -17.78 6.49
C LYS A 210 -2.74 -17.41 6.96
N ILE A 211 -2.05 -16.61 6.16
CA ILE A 211 -0.76 -16.00 6.52
C ILE A 211 -1.05 -14.59 7.06
N SER A 212 -0.50 -14.28 8.23
CA SER A 212 -0.60 -12.98 8.86
C SER A 212 0.79 -12.36 8.97
N VAL A 213 0.95 -11.13 8.47
CA VAL A 213 2.16 -10.31 8.66
C VAL A 213 1.71 -9.02 9.32
N SER A 214 2.14 -8.80 10.56
CA SER A 214 1.64 -7.67 11.33
C SER A 214 2.67 -6.94 12.16
N SER A 215 2.45 -5.64 12.35
CA SER A 215 3.32 -4.79 13.19
C SER A 215 4.80 -4.86 12.81
N CYS A 216 5.14 -5.19 11.56
CA CYS A 216 6.53 -5.35 11.12
C CYS A 216 7.08 -4.04 10.55
N ILE A 217 8.40 -3.88 10.66
CA ILE A 217 9.16 -2.84 9.96
C ILE A 217 9.92 -3.51 8.82
N ILE A 218 9.64 -3.10 7.59
CA ILE A 218 10.25 -3.64 6.38
C ILE A 218 10.87 -2.49 5.60
N ASN A 219 12.20 -2.43 5.58
CA ASN A 219 12.89 -1.30 5.00
C ASN A 219 14.20 -1.66 4.28
N TYR A 220 14.57 -0.83 3.30
CA TYR A 220 15.79 -1.03 2.50
C TYR A 220 15.83 -2.40 1.81
N THR A 221 14.80 -2.66 1.00
CA THR A 221 14.71 -3.88 0.18
C THR A 221 15.08 -3.58 -1.27
N GLY A 222 15.83 -4.48 -1.92
CA GLY A 222 16.21 -4.33 -3.32
C GLY A 222 15.04 -4.51 -4.28
N ALA A 223 14.07 -5.36 -3.93
CA ALA A 223 12.80 -5.55 -4.63
C ALA A 223 11.60 -5.15 -3.74
N SER A 224 10.45 -5.80 -3.87
CA SER A 224 9.26 -5.52 -3.08
C SER A 224 9.48 -5.67 -1.57
N GLY A 225 8.77 -4.88 -0.77
CA GLY A 225 8.74 -5.07 0.68
C GLY A 225 8.00 -6.35 1.04
N ILE A 226 6.78 -6.52 0.53
CA ILE A 226 5.94 -7.71 0.74
C ILE A 226 5.36 -8.20 -0.59
N THR A 227 5.31 -9.51 -0.81
CA THR A 227 4.49 -10.12 -1.87
C THR A 227 3.57 -11.17 -1.25
N VAL A 228 2.29 -11.20 -1.65
CA VAL A 228 1.30 -12.14 -1.13
C VAL A 228 0.55 -12.80 -2.28
N ASN A 229 0.57 -14.12 -2.29
CA ASN A 229 -0.24 -14.96 -3.16
C ASN A 229 -1.04 -15.97 -2.33
N GLY A 230 -2.30 -16.20 -2.69
CA GLY A 230 -3.14 -17.20 -2.03
C GLY A 230 -4.55 -17.28 -2.58
N GLY A 231 -5.32 -18.24 -2.09
CA GLY A 231 -6.68 -18.50 -2.56
C GLY A 231 -6.70 -19.22 -3.91
N GLU A 232 -7.91 -19.48 -4.43
CA GLU A 232 -8.12 -20.22 -5.67
C GLU A 232 -9.13 -19.49 -6.56
N MET A 233 -8.64 -18.88 -7.64
CA MET A 233 -9.44 -18.09 -8.58
C MET A 233 -10.54 -18.91 -9.26
N LYS A 234 -10.30 -20.19 -9.57
CA LYS A 234 -11.31 -21.03 -10.24
C LYS A 234 -12.56 -21.22 -9.41
N THR A 235 -12.41 -21.28 -8.10
CA THR A 235 -13.50 -21.50 -7.15
C THR A 235 -13.88 -20.24 -6.38
N LEU A 236 -13.13 -19.15 -6.54
CA LEU A 236 -13.18 -17.94 -5.71
C LEU A 236 -13.03 -18.23 -4.21
N SER A 237 -12.23 -19.24 -3.86
CA SER A 237 -11.93 -19.57 -2.46
C SER A 237 -10.91 -18.56 -1.90
N PRO A 238 -11.22 -17.83 -0.81
CA PRO A 238 -10.33 -16.80 -0.28
C PRO A 238 -9.13 -17.40 0.45
N SER A 239 -7.99 -16.70 0.35
CA SER A 239 -6.75 -17.01 1.08
C SER A 239 -6.90 -16.76 2.57
N ASN A 240 -7.67 -15.73 2.95
CA ASN A 240 -7.72 -15.18 4.30
C ASN A 240 -6.33 -14.75 4.79
N ASN A 241 -5.48 -14.27 3.89
CA ASN A 241 -4.21 -13.64 4.26
C ASN A 241 -4.47 -12.21 4.76
N SER A 242 -3.68 -11.78 5.76
CA SER A 242 -3.81 -10.47 6.40
C SER A 242 -2.46 -9.80 6.52
N ILE A 243 -2.31 -8.60 5.94
CA ILE A 243 -1.11 -7.78 6.03
C ILE A 243 -1.50 -6.47 6.72
N ASP A 244 -1.18 -6.38 8.01
CA ASP A 244 -1.79 -5.39 8.89
C ASP A 244 -0.78 -4.59 9.71
N ASN A 245 -0.96 -3.29 9.87
CA ASN A 245 -0.15 -2.47 10.78
C ASN A 245 1.36 -2.45 10.50
N ASN A 246 1.79 -2.63 9.25
CA ASN A 246 3.22 -2.65 8.91
C ASN A 246 3.74 -1.29 8.44
N LEU A 247 5.01 -1.00 8.71
CA LEU A 247 5.76 0.09 8.06
C LEU A 247 6.59 -0.48 6.92
N ILE A 248 6.29 -0.08 5.70
CA ILE A 248 6.99 -0.51 4.49
C ILE A 248 7.65 0.71 3.86
N SER A 249 8.98 0.77 3.85
CA SER A 249 9.68 1.96 3.39
C SER A 249 10.96 1.67 2.62
N TYR A 250 11.38 2.59 1.75
CA TYR A 250 12.63 2.44 1.00
C TYR A 250 12.76 1.08 0.29
N THR A 251 11.67 0.60 -0.32
CA THR A 251 11.69 -0.65 -1.09
C THR A 251 12.24 -0.40 -2.49
N SER A 252 12.39 -1.46 -3.28
CA SER A 252 12.61 -1.34 -4.73
C SER A 252 13.93 -0.63 -5.09
N GLN A 253 14.95 -0.76 -4.23
CA GLN A 253 16.22 -0.03 -4.37
C GLN A 253 17.08 -0.52 -5.54
N ASN A 254 16.93 -1.80 -5.93
CA ASN A 254 17.64 -2.41 -7.07
C ASN A 254 16.72 -2.65 -8.27
N ASN A 255 15.42 -2.80 -8.03
CA ASN A 255 14.38 -2.92 -9.05
C ASN A 255 13.34 -1.82 -8.86
N PRO A 256 13.54 -0.62 -9.44
CA PRO A 256 12.68 0.55 -9.21
C PRO A 256 11.27 0.45 -9.82
N GLN A 257 10.93 -0.69 -10.42
CA GLN A 257 9.60 -1.01 -10.95
C GLN A 257 8.80 -1.95 -10.04
N ALA A 258 9.46 -2.61 -9.09
CA ALA A 258 8.76 -3.51 -8.17
C ALA A 258 7.88 -2.71 -7.20
N PRO A 259 6.62 -3.10 -6.96
CA PRO A 259 5.77 -2.45 -5.96
C PRO A 259 6.33 -2.63 -4.56
N SER A 260 6.01 -1.74 -3.62
CA SER A 260 6.30 -1.98 -2.19
C SER A 260 5.51 -3.19 -1.65
N ALA A 261 4.26 -3.35 -2.07
CA ALA A 261 3.42 -4.51 -1.77
C ALA A 261 2.77 -5.08 -3.04
N MET A 262 2.90 -6.39 -3.28
CA MET A 262 2.24 -7.11 -4.38
C MET A 262 1.16 -8.03 -3.82
N LEU A 263 -0.08 -7.86 -4.24
CA LEU A 263 -1.22 -8.70 -3.84
C LEU A 263 -1.75 -9.45 -5.06
N SER A 264 -1.68 -10.78 -5.02
CA SER A 264 -2.23 -11.66 -6.05
C SER A 264 -3.13 -12.75 -5.44
N GLY A 265 -4.07 -13.24 -6.25
CA GLY A 265 -4.97 -14.32 -5.87
C GLY A 265 -6.30 -13.80 -5.33
N VAL A 266 -6.85 -14.49 -4.32
CA VAL A 266 -8.23 -14.25 -3.87
C VAL A 266 -8.28 -13.94 -2.39
N GLY A 267 -8.94 -12.85 -2.00
CA GLY A 267 -9.36 -12.62 -0.60
C GLY A 267 -8.24 -12.26 0.39
N THR A 268 -7.23 -11.51 -0.05
CA THR A 268 -6.23 -10.91 0.86
C THR A 268 -6.74 -9.60 1.44
N VAL A 269 -6.51 -9.37 2.73
CA VAL A 269 -6.75 -8.07 3.39
C VAL A 269 -5.42 -7.37 3.64
N PHE A 270 -5.29 -6.14 3.16
CA PHE A 270 -4.14 -5.27 3.31
C PHE A 270 -4.59 -3.99 4.03
N SER A 271 -4.37 -3.93 5.34
CA SER A 271 -4.99 -2.95 6.23
C SER A 271 -4.01 -2.18 7.10
N ASN A 272 -4.31 -0.92 7.41
CA ASN A 272 -3.59 -0.16 8.45
C ASN A 272 -2.07 -0.06 8.25
N ASN A 273 -1.57 -0.22 7.02
CA ASN A 273 -0.14 -0.13 6.74
C ASN A 273 0.26 1.32 6.42
N GLU A 274 1.51 1.66 6.71
CA GLU A 274 2.16 2.87 6.23
C GLU A 274 3.17 2.50 5.15
N ILE A 275 3.01 3.06 3.95
CA ILE A 275 3.96 2.86 2.84
C ILE A 275 4.57 4.20 2.46
N VAL A 276 5.89 4.29 2.53
CA VAL A 276 6.59 5.59 2.40
C VAL A 276 7.95 5.51 1.70
N ASN A 277 8.30 6.54 0.94
CA ASN A 277 9.61 6.74 0.33
C ASN A 277 10.05 5.61 -0.61
N SER A 278 9.14 5.17 -1.48
CA SER A 278 9.41 4.13 -2.48
C SER A 278 9.40 4.69 -3.90
N PRO A 279 10.33 4.27 -4.79
CA PRO A 279 10.42 4.77 -6.15
C PRO A 279 9.22 4.35 -7.03
N ALA A 280 8.66 3.18 -6.76
CA ALA A 280 7.59 2.55 -7.51
C ALA A 280 6.20 2.78 -6.88
N CYS A 281 5.19 2.11 -7.44
CA CYS A 281 3.86 1.96 -6.86
C CYS A 281 3.92 1.36 -5.45
N ALA A 282 3.00 1.79 -4.60
CA ALA A 282 2.95 1.36 -3.21
C ALA A 282 2.32 -0.03 -3.10
N VAL A 283 1.14 -0.21 -3.68
CA VAL A 283 0.43 -1.48 -3.72
C VAL A 283 0.11 -1.80 -5.17
N TYR A 284 0.49 -2.98 -5.64
CA TYR A 284 -0.04 -3.54 -6.90
C TYR A 284 -0.98 -4.68 -6.55
N TYR A 285 -2.21 -4.66 -7.04
CA TYR A 285 -3.22 -5.69 -6.77
C TYR A 285 -3.77 -6.32 -8.06
N THR A 286 -4.01 -7.63 -8.00
CA THR A 286 -4.70 -8.39 -9.04
C THR A 286 -5.46 -9.58 -8.43
N GLY A 287 -6.28 -10.24 -9.24
CA GLY A 287 -7.19 -11.28 -8.77
C GLY A 287 -8.48 -10.68 -8.21
N ASN A 288 -9.06 -11.31 -7.19
CA ASN A 288 -10.47 -11.11 -6.83
C ASN A 288 -10.67 -11.00 -5.32
N GLY A 289 -11.66 -10.20 -4.90
CA GLY A 289 -12.04 -10.20 -3.48
C GLY A 289 -11.02 -9.60 -2.52
N ASN A 290 -9.96 -8.93 -3.01
CA ASN A 290 -8.95 -8.34 -2.14
C ASN A 290 -9.47 -7.03 -1.52
N VAL A 291 -9.03 -6.73 -0.31
CA VAL A 291 -9.41 -5.52 0.42
C VAL A 291 -8.15 -4.72 0.75
N ILE A 292 -8.09 -3.48 0.29
CA ILE A 292 -7.04 -2.50 0.58
C ILE A 292 -7.68 -1.37 1.36
N GLU A 293 -7.47 -1.33 2.67
CA GLU A 293 -8.18 -0.39 3.54
C GLU A 293 -7.37 0.24 4.66
N TYR A 294 -7.77 1.44 5.10
CA TYR A 294 -7.15 2.13 6.24
C TYR A 294 -5.64 2.37 6.10
N ASN A 295 -5.06 2.29 4.89
CA ASN A 295 -3.63 2.48 4.70
C ASN A 295 -3.29 3.96 4.56
N TYR A 296 -2.10 4.34 5.05
CA TYR A 296 -1.49 5.63 4.77
C TYR A 296 -0.33 5.47 3.78
N ILE A 297 -0.51 5.96 2.57
CA ILE A 297 0.46 5.83 1.48
C ILE A 297 0.96 7.22 1.11
N HIS A 298 2.26 7.46 1.25
CA HIS A 298 2.79 8.77 0.90
C HIS A 298 4.21 8.78 0.39
N ASN A 299 4.55 9.79 -0.43
CA ASN A 299 5.86 9.90 -1.04
C ASN A 299 6.26 8.63 -1.83
N THR A 300 5.34 8.09 -2.61
CA THR A 300 5.54 6.96 -3.51
C THR A 300 5.39 7.39 -4.98
N VAL A 301 5.70 6.49 -5.92
CA VAL A 301 5.72 6.78 -7.36
C VAL A 301 6.68 7.95 -7.64
N LEU A 302 7.95 7.78 -7.27
CA LEU A 302 8.94 8.86 -7.32
C LEU A 302 9.76 8.88 -8.62
N THR A 303 9.77 7.79 -9.38
CA THR A 303 10.68 7.64 -10.53
C THR A 303 10.02 7.23 -11.83
N ASP A 304 8.79 6.69 -11.80
CA ASP A 304 8.08 6.23 -13.00
C ASP A 304 6.71 6.90 -13.12
N SER A 305 6.48 7.57 -14.26
CA SER A 305 5.26 8.33 -14.53
C SER A 305 4.09 7.49 -15.04
N SER A 306 4.27 6.18 -15.23
CA SER A 306 3.24 5.26 -15.74
C SER A 306 2.52 4.48 -14.63
N GLN A 307 2.89 4.70 -13.37
CA GLN A 307 2.41 3.94 -12.23
C GLN A 307 1.37 4.71 -11.39
N ALA A 308 0.60 3.95 -10.63
CA ALA A 308 -0.30 4.48 -9.60
C ALA A 308 0.28 4.24 -8.19
N ALA A 309 -0.20 4.95 -7.16
CA ALA A 309 0.14 4.58 -5.78
C ALA A 309 -0.50 3.22 -5.41
N ILE A 310 -1.79 3.05 -5.70
CA ILE A 310 -2.49 1.76 -5.68
C ILE A 310 -2.77 1.39 -7.13
N ASP A 311 -2.02 0.43 -7.66
CA ASP A 311 -1.97 0.09 -9.08
C ASP A 311 -2.55 -1.30 -9.35
N SER A 312 -3.02 -1.50 -10.57
CA SER A 312 -3.59 -2.75 -11.05
C SER A 312 -3.13 -3.01 -12.48
N PRO A 313 -3.22 -4.26 -12.97
CA PRO A 313 -3.01 -4.49 -14.39
C PRO A 313 -4.03 -3.71 -15.20
N TYR A 314 -3.56 -3.12 -16.30
CA TYR A 314 -4.42 -2.40 -17.23
C TYR A 314 -5.44 -3.35 -17.83
N PHE A 315 -6.66 -2.85 -18.00
CA PHE A 315 -7.70 -3.50 -18.81
C PHE A 315 -8.08 -4.94 -18.42
N ARG A 316 -8.05 -5.28 -17.13
CA ARG A 316 -8.53 -6.58 -16.65
C ARG A 316 -10.03 -6.57 -16.39
N TRP A 317 -10.76 -7.43 -17.11
CA TRP A 317 -12.22 -7.59 -16.99
C TRP A 317 -12.65 -8.73 -16.06
N ASP A 318 -11.70 -9.49 -15.53
CA ASP A 318 -11.93 -10.62 -14.63
C ASP A 318 -11.48 -10.33 -13.18
N CYS A 319 -11.05 -9.12 -12.84
CA CYS A 319 -10.55 -8.77 -11.50
C CYS A 319 -11.63 -8.19 -10.55
N TYR A 320 -12.73 -8.90 -10.37
CA TYR A 320 -13.91 -8.44 -9.63
C TYR A 320 -13.85 -8.61 -8.10
N GLY A 321 -14.64 -7.78 -7.42
CA GLY A 321 -14.90 -7.86 -5.98
C GLY A 321 -13.78 -7.27 -5.12
N ASN A 322 -12.89 -6.49 -5.72
CA ASN A 322 -11.82 -5.81 -4.99
C ASN A 322 -12.35 -4.52 -4.36
N PHE A 323 -11.89 -4.21 -3.14
CA PHE A 323 -12.24 -3.00 -2.42
C PHE A 323 -10.99 -2.16 -2.16
N VAL A 324 -11.04 -0.89 -2.54
CA VAL A 324 -10.05 0.13 -2.19
C VAL A 324 -10.79 1.21 -1.40
N ARG A 325 -10.71 1.17 -0.07
CA ARG A 325 -11.54 2.05 0.76
C ARG A 325 -10.83 2.59 1.99
N TYR A 326 -11.24 3.75 2.47
CA TYR A 326 -10.68 4.33 3.70
C TYR A 326 -9.16 4.52 3.66
N ASN A 327 -8.54 4.67 2.49
CA ASN A 327 -7.09 4.93 2.41
C ASN A 327 -6.80 6.43 2.34
N CYS A 328 -5.65 6.83 2.86
CA CYS A 328 -5.10 8.17 2.66
C CYS A 328 -3.88 8.10 1.75
N LEU A 329 -3.96 8.73 0.58
CA LEU A 329 -2.85 8.86 -0.37
C LEU A 329 -2.36 10.31 -0.37
N ASN A 330 -1.07 10.53 -0.17
CA ASN A 330 -0.51 11.89 -0.09
C ASN A 330 0.85 12.01 -0.78
N LEU A 331 1.09 13.11 -1.50
CA LEU A 331 2.40 13.39 -2.13
C LEU A 331 2.86 12.31 -3.13
N ILE A 332 1.93 11.83 -3.95
CA ILE A 332 2.18 10.83 -5.00
C ILE A 332 2.77 11.50 -6.24
N GLY A 333 3.81 10.93 -6.85
CA GLY A 333 4.34 11.46 -8.11
C GLY A 333 5.17 12.75 -7.99
N THR A 334 5.47 13.20 -6.77
CA THR A 334 6.00 14.57 -6.52
C THR A 334 7.39 14.85 -7.07
N LYS A 335 8.14 13.82 -7.47
CA LYS A 335 9.47 13.96 -8.11
C LYS A 335 9.43 13.80 -9.64
N ILE A 336 8.26 13.55 -10.20
CA ILE A 336 8.08 13.30 -11.62
C ILE A 336 7.76 14.62 -12.34
N VAL A 337 8.40 14.83 -13.49
CA VAL A 337 8.12 15.97 -14.37
C VAL A 337 7.33 15.47 -15.58
N GLY A 338 6.02 15.72 -15.59
CA GLY A 338 5.11 15.24 -16.64
C GLY A 338 4.72 13.76 -16.50
N GLY A 339 3.85 13.28 -17.38
CA GLY A 339 3.37 11.89 -17.40
C GLY A 339 2.15 11.62 -16.51
N ASP A 340 1.63 10.40 -16.63
CA ASP A 340 0.22 10.04 -16.38
C ASP A 340 0.02 9.25 -15.07
N PHE A 341 0.86 9.52 -14.07
CA PHE A 341 0.77 8.84 -12.78
C PHE A 341 -0.56 9.17 -12.09
N CYS A 342 -1.00 8.27 -11.23
CA CYS A 342 -2.26 8.47 -10.51
C CYS A 342 -2.22 8.01 -9.06
N GLY A 343 -3.23 8.39 -8.29
CA GLY A 343 -3.41 7.86 -6.95
C GLY A 343 -3.81 6.40 -6.99
N ILE A 344 -4.93 6.10 -7.65
CA ILE A 344 -5.50 4.75 -7.73
C ILE A 344 -5.80 4.40 -9.19
N ARG A 345 -5.33 3.24 -9.64
CA ARG A 345 -5.74 2.63 -10.90
C ARG A 345 -6.70 1.47 -10.62
N ALA A 346 -7.83 1.49 -11.31
CA ALA A 346 -8.86 0.49 -11.17
C ALA A 346 -8.65 -0.69 -12.12
N CYS A 347 -9.13 -1.86 -11.69
CA CYS A 347 -9.52 -2.95 -12.56
C CYS A 347 -11.05 -3.17 -12.47
N SER A 348 -11.63 -3.96 -13.37
CA SER A 348 -13.09 -4.08 -13.47
C SER A 348 -13.73 -4.71 -12.23
N GLY A 349 -14.90 -4.21 -11.82
CA GLY A 349 -15.58 -4.69 -10.62
C GLY A 349 -14.95 -4.26 -9.30
N THR A 350 -14.11 -3.22 -9.31
CA THR A 350 -13.51 -2.63 -8.11
C THR A 350 -14.42 -1.57 -7.49
N GLU A 351 -14.53 -1.56 -6.17
CA GLU A 351 -15.18 -0.49 -5.42
C GLU A 351 -14.11 0.41 -4.78
N ILE A 352 -14.07 1.68 -5.21
CA ILE A 352 -13.14 2.71 -4.75
C ILE A 352 -13.95 3.73 -3.95
N VAL A 353 -13.99 3.56 -2.63
CA VAL A 353 -14.96 4.24 -1.76
C VAL A 353 -14.32 4.91 -0.56
N GLN A 354 -14.69 6.16 -0.26
CA GLN A 354 -14.28 6.84 0.98
C GLN A 354 -12.75 6.90 1.17
N ASN A 355 -11.99 7.08 0.09
CA ASN A 355 -10.56 7.38 0.16
C ASN A 355 -10.32 8.89 0.15
N ILE A 356 -9.21 9.32 0.75
CA ILE A 356 -8.72 10.69 0.65
C ILE A 356 -7.43 10.74 -0.17
N LEU A 357 -7.45 11.53 -1.24
CA LEU A 357 -6.37 11.68 -2.21
C LEU A 357 -5.86 13.12 -2.17
N LEU A 358 -4.66 13.31 -1.66
CA LEU A 358 -4.05 14.61 -1.40
C LEU A 358 -2.79 14.80 -2.23
N ASN A 359 -2.64 15.99 -2.80
CA ASN A 359 -1.37 16.43 -3.39
C ASN A 359 -0.85 15.50 -4.49
N ILE A 360 -1.72 15.14 -5.42
CA ILE A 360 -1.41 14.32 -6.61
C ILE A 360 -1.46 15.25 -7.83
N PHE A 361 -0.47 16.13 -7.93
CA PHE A 361 -0.45 17.24 -8.88
C PHE A 361 0.68 17.07 -9.91
N GLY A 362 0.38 17.39 -11.17
CA GLY A 362 1.25 17.22 -12.32
C GLY A 362 0.46 17.46 -13.60
N GLN A 363 1.13 17.66 -14.74
CA GLN A 363 0.45 18.06 -15.99
C GLN A 363 -0.64 17.07 -16.42
N ASN A 364 -0.45 15.77 -16.19
CA ASN A 364 -1.42 14.71 -16.49
C ASN A 364 -1.71 13.81 -15.25
N ALA A 365 -1.41 14.31 -14.05
CA ALA A 365 -1.66 13.55 -12.83
C ALA A 365 -3.16 13.39 -12.59
N THR A 366 -3.56 12.25 -12.04
CA THR A 366 -4.99 11.99 -11.76
C THR A 366 -5.18 11.37 -10.38
N GLY A 367 -6.34 11.59 -9.76
CA GLY A 367 -6.72 10.92 -8.53
C GLY A 367 -6.97 9.44 -8.79
N ILE A 368 -8.00 9.14 -9.58
CA ILE A 368 -8.42 7.78 -9.96
C ILE A 368 -8.40 7.64 -11.49
N GLN A 369 -7.82 6.54 -11.98
CA GLN A 369 -7.85 6.12 -13.39
C GLN A 369 -8.69 4.85 -13.55
N LEU A 370 -9.64 4.88 -14.50
CA LEU A 370 -10.51 3.75 -14.82
C LEU A 370 -10.07 2.97 -16.06
N ASN A 371 -9.35 3.61 -16.99
CA ASN A 371 -8.65 2.99 -18.13
C ASN A 371 -9.43 1.85 -18.80
N GLY A 372 -10.59 2.12 -19.41
CA GLY A 372 -11.38 1.11 -20.13
C GLY A 372 -11.96 -0.04 -19.29
N CYS A 373 -11.87 0.03 -17.95
CA CYS A 373 -12.51 -0.93 -17.06
C CYS A 373 -14.03 -0.69 -16.97
N ARG A 374 -14.71 -1.71 -16.47
CA ARG A 374 -16.17 -1.75 -16.35
C ARG A 374 -16.60 -2.11 -14.94
N ASP A 375 -17.85 -1.80 -14.62
CA ASP A 375 -18.47 -2.15 -13.33
C ASP A 375 -17.66 -1.61 -12.12
N VAL A 376 -16.95 -0.50 -12.30
CA VAL A 376 -16.18 0.19 -11.24
C VAL A 376 -17.08 1.19 -10.53
N THR A 377 -17.03 1.18 -9.20
CA THR A 377 -17.71 2.18 -8.37
C THR A 377 -16.71 3.17 -7.79
N VAL A 378 -16.91 4.45 -8.05
CA VAL A 378 -16.14 5.55 -7.45
C VAL A 378 -17.09 6.42 -6.64
N LYS A 379 -17.09 6.24 -5.32
CA LYS A 379 -18.07 6.88 -4.43
C LYS A 379 -17.44 7.52 -3.20
N ASN A 380 -17.95 8.68 -2.77
CA ASN A 380 -17.57 9.28 -1.49
C ASN A 380 -16.07 9.54 -1.30
N ASN A 381 -15.28 9.67 -2.37
CA ASN A 381 -13.87 9.99 -2.24
C ASN A 381 -13.66 11.51 -2.14
N ILE A 382 -12.63 11.90 -1.40
CA ILE A 382 -12.20 13.29 -1.25
C ILE A 382 -10.91 13.49 -2.03
N PHE A 383 -10.91 14.40 -2.99
CA PHE A 383 -9.74 14.79 -3.77
C PHE A 383 -9.36 16.23 -3.41
N VAL A 384 -8.13 16.44 -2.96
CA VAL A 384 -7.61 17.78 -2.69
C VAL A 384 -6.28 17.96 -3.39
N ASN A 385 -6.17 19.01 -4.19
CA ASN A 385 -4.95 19.33 -4.92
C ASN A 385 -4.47 18.17 -5.82
N THR A 386 -5.42 17.60 -6.55
CA THR A 386 -5.19 16.60 -7.60
C THR A 386 -5.20 17.28 -8.98
N GLY A 387 -4.66 16.62 -10.00
CA GLY A 387 -4.85 17.05 -11.39
C GLY A 387 -6.32 16.91 -11.82
N LEU A 388 -6.70 15.81 -12.48
CA LEU A 388 -8.11 15.42 -12.58
C LEU A 388 -8.46 14.49 -11.41
N ALA A 389 -9.62 14.63 -10.78
CA ALA A 389 -10.03 13.73 -9.72
C ALA A 389 -10.31 12.33 -10.26
N VAL A 390 -11.08 12.23 -11.36
CA VAL A 390 -11.30 10.97 -12.08
C VAL A 390 -10.90 11.13 -13.56
N ASN A 391 -10.18 10.16 -14.10
CA ASN A 391 -9.93 10.03 -15.52
C ASN A 391 -10.43 8.67 -16.01
N ALA A 392 -11.30 8.70 -17.02
CA ALA A 392 -11.88 7.52 -17.63
C ALA A 392 -11.77 7.62 -19.14
N ASP A 393 -10.60 7.22 -19.64
CA ASP A 393 -10.36 7.10 -21.07
C ASP A 393 -11.00 5.82 -21.63
N GLU A 394 -11.13 5.79 -22.96
CA GLU A 394 -11.51 4.59 -23.69
C GLU A 394 -10.42 3.51 -23.57
N TYR A 395 -10.85 2.27 -23.76
CA TYR A 395 -9.95 1.13 -23.87
C TYR A 395 -8.95 1.35 -25.03
N ASP A 396 -7.65 1.18 -24.77
CA ASP A 396 -6.64 1.25 -25.84
C ASP A 396 -6.69 -0.03 -26.68
N ARG A 397 -7.28 0.10 -27.87
CA ARG A 397 -7.51 -0.99 -28.84
C ARG A 397 -6.22 -1.73 -29.21
N ALA A 398 -5.03 -1.16 -28.99
CA ALA A 398 -3.77 -1.84 -29.19
C ALA A 398 -3.60 -3.10 -28.31
N TYR A 399 -4.27 -3.16 -27.16
CA TYR A 399 -4.19 -4.28 -26.21
C TYR A 399 -5.40 -5.23 -26.28
N GLU A 400 -6.38 -4.96 -27.16
CA GLU A 400 -7.71 -5.61 -27.17
C GLU A 400 -7.61 -7.12 -27.17
N GLN A 401 -6.77 -7.65 -28.05
CA GLN A 401 -6.58 -9.08 -28.19
C GLN A 401 -6.05 -9.70 -26.89
N GLU A 402 -5.03 -9.10 -26.28
CA GLU A 402 -4.42 -9.61 -25.05
C GLU A 402 -5.43 -9.60 -23.89
N ALA A 403 -6.21 -8.52 -23.74
CA ALA A 403 -7.22 -8.45 -22.68
C ALA A 403 -8.39 -9.44 -22.89
N LEU A 404 -8.82 -9.66 -24.13
CA LEU A 404 -9.82 -10.69 -24.46
C LEU A 404 -9.29 -12.08 -24.16
N GLU A 405 -8.05 -12.40 -24.55
CA GLU A 405 -7.41 -13.68 -24.24
C GLU A 405 -7.32 -13.92 -22.72
N LEU A 406 -7.00 -12.89 -21.93
CA LEU A 406 -7.00 -12.99 -20.47
C LEU A 406 -8.40 -13.30 -19.91
N LEU A 407 -9.44 -12.65 -20.43
CA LEU A 407 -10.82 -12.92 -20.03
C LEU A 407 -11.28 -14.32 -20.44
N GLU A 408 -10.99 -14.75 -21.67
CA GLU A 408 -11.36 -16.09 -22.18
C GLU A 408 -10.68 -17.23 -21.43
N ASN A 409 -9.46 -16.99 -20.92
CA ASN A 409 -8.74 -17.94 -20.07
C ASN A 409 -9.21 -17.92 -18.61
N SER A 410 -10.06 -16.97 -18.22
CA SER A 410 -10.65 -16.87 -16.89
C SER A 410 -11.93 -17.71 -16.78
N PRO A 411 -12.25 -18.28 -15.60
CA PRO A 411 -13.49 -19.02 -15.37
C PRO A 411 -14.71 -18.11 -15.15
N TYR A 412 -14.75 -16.92 -15.74
CA TYR A 412 -15.71 -15.86 -15.45
C TYR A 412 -17.19 -16.22 -15.71
N GLN A 413 -17.46 -17.20 -16.58
CA GLN A 413 -18.81 -17.72 -16.86
C GLN A 413 -19.17 -18.99 -16.06
N SER A 414 -18.30 -19.47 -15.18
CA SER A 414 -18.54 -20.65 -14.36
C SER A 414 -19.71 -20.44 -13.39
N LYS A 415 -20.23 -21.53 -12.82
CA LYS A 415 -21.33 -21.48 -11.84
C LYS A 415 -20.92 -20.70 -10.59
N GLU A 416 -19.69 -20.88 -10.15
CA GLU A 416 -19.08 -20.22 -9.00
C GLU A 416 -18.99 -18.72 -9.23
N TRP A 417 -18.49 -18.30 -10.41
CA TRP A 417 -18.38 -16.89 -10.78
C TRP A 417 -19.73 -16.24 -11.00
N LYS A 418 -20.66 -16.89 -11.71
CA LYS A 418 -22.02 -16.36 -11.88
C LYS A 418 -22.75 -16.15 -10.56
N LYS A 419 -22.45 -16.96 -9.54
CA LYS A 419 -23.01 -16.80 -8.19
C LYS A 419 -22.42 -15.59 -7.47
N MET A 420 -21.11 -15.35 -7.60
CA MET A 420 -20.41 -14.29 -6.86
C MET A 420 -20.42 -12.94 -7.58
N PHE A 421 -20.21 -12.95 -8.90
CA PHE A 421 -20.10 -11.80 -9.78
C PHE A 421 -21.03 -11.94 -11.00
N PRO A 422 -22.36 -11.81 -10.83
CA PRO A 422 -23.32 -11.99 -11.91
C PRO A 422 -23.04 -11.11 -13.15
N THR A 423 -22.67 -9.85 -12.95
CA THR A 423 -22.37 -8.90 -14.04
C THR A 423 -21.10 -9.27 -14.81
N CYS A 424 -20.07 -9.78 -14.12
CA CYS A 424 -18.86 -10.30 -14.77
C CYS A 424 -19.20 -11.49 -15.69
N ALA A 425 -20.07 -12.40 -15.24
CA ALA A 425 -20.46 -13.58 -16.02
C ALA A 425 -21.30 -13.27 -17.27
N GLU A 426 -21.79 -12.03 -17.41
CA GLU A 426 -22.56 -11.55 -18.56
C GLU A 426 -21.69 -10.82 -19.60
N ILE A 427 -20.39 -10.66 -19.35
CA ILE A 427 -19.47 -10.05 -20.32
C ILE A 427 -19.43 -10.91 -21.60
N SER A 428 -19.56 -10.26 -22.76
CA SER A 428 -19.43 -10.92 -24.06
C SER A 428 -18.06 -10.66 -24.68
N THR A 429 -17.49 -11.66 -25.35
CA THR A 429 -16.30 -11.52 -26.20
C THR A 429 -16.67 -11.34 -27.68
N ASP A 430 -17.96 -11.32 -28.01
CA ASP A 430 -18.45 -11.05 -29.36
C ASP A 430 -18.68 -9.54 -29.55
N SER A 431 -17.90 -8.93 -30.44
CA SER A 431 -17.99 -7.49 -30.79
C SER A 431 -19.37 -7.04 -31.28
N GLN A 432 -20.24 -7.96 -31.69
CA GLN A 432 -21.59 -7.66 -32.19
C GLN A 432 -22.67 -7.73 -31.11
N GLN A 433 -22.34 -8.20 -29.90
CA GLN A 433 -23.29 -8.36 -28.80
C GLN A 433 -23.24 -7.17 -27.83
N ASP A 434 -24.40 -6.89 -27.24
CA ASP A 434 -24.46 -6.01 -26.08
C ASP A 434 -23.58 -6.59 -24.95
N GLY A 435 -22.92 -5.70 -24.20
CA GLY A 435 -22.01 -6.11 -23.13
C GLY A 435 -20.63 -6.60 -23.60
N TYR A 436 -20.26 -6.34 -24.87
CA TYR A 436 -18.90 -6.57 -25.37
C TYR A 436 -17.85 -6.01 -24.41
N ALA A 437 -16.85 -6.82 -24.08
CA ALA A 437 -15.91 -6.57 -22.99
C ALA A 437 -15.20 -5.20 -23.08
N VAL A 438 -14.90 -4.75 -24.30
CA VAL A 438 -14.20 -3.48 -24.58
C VAL A 438 -15.02 -2.23 -24.22
N HIS A 439 -16.34 -2.35 -24.10
CA HIS A 439 -17.20 -1.21 -23.75
C HIS A 439 -17.18 -0.97 -22.23
N PRO A 440 -16.69 0.20 -21.76
CA PRO A 440 -16.55 0.49 -20.33
C PRO A 440 -17.89 0.90 -19.70
N CYS A 441 -18.76 -0.08 -19.49
CA CYS A 441 -20.13 0.06 -19.00
C CYS A 441 -20.27 -0.32 -17.51
N GLY A 442 -21.42 0.00 -16.91
CA GLY A 442 -21.72 -0.36 -15.51
C GLY A 442 -20.96 0.47 -14.47
N ASN A 443 -20.15 1.43 -14.91
CA ASN A 443 -19.35 2.27 -14.03
C ASN A 443 -20.21 3.34 -13.33
N THR A 444 -19.88 3.68 -12.09
CA THR A 444 -20.53 4.77 -11.34
C THR A 444 -19.49 5.72 -10.77
N VAL A 445 -19.76 7.03 -10.86
CA VAL A 445 -18.94 8.10 -10.26
C VAL A 445 -19.88 9.07 -9.58
N THR A 446 -20.08 8.88 -8.27
CA THR A 446 -21.14 9.55 -7.52
C THR A 446 -20.68 10.05 -6.16
N ASP A 447 -21.27 11.15 -5.70
CA ASP A 447 -21.06 11.69 -4.34
C ASP A 447 -19.57 11.88 -3.98
N ASN A 448 -18.71 12.18 -4.94
CA ASN A 448 -17.31 12.52 -4.67
C ASN A 448 -17.14 14.02 -4.47
N ILE A 449 -16.12 14.41 -3.71
CA ILE A 449 -15.76 15.81 -3.48
C ILE A 449 -14.40 16.08 -4.09
N ALA A 450 -14.33 16.97 -5.08
CA ALA A 450 -13.09 17.37 -5.72
C ALA A 450 -12.79 18.85 -5.48
N MET A 451 -11.75 19.13 -4.69
CA MET A 451 -11.20 20.46 -4.51
C MET A 451 -9.85 20.58 -5.22
N GLN A 452 -9.90 21.06 -6.46
CA GLN A 452 -8.75 21.07 -7.36
C GLN A 452 -8.75 22.29 -8.28
N SER A 453 -7.69 22.47 -9.07
CA SER A 453 -7.59 23.56 -10.05
C SER A 453 -8.48 23.32 -11.27
N ALA A 454 -8.68 22.04 -11.62
CA ALA A 454 -9.62 21.65 -12.66
C ALA A 454 -11.07 21.82 -12.17
N ASN A 455 -11.83 22.72 -12.78
CA ASN A 455 -13.23 22.97 -12.44
C ASN A 455 -14.20 21.89 -13.00
N SER A 456 -13.82 20.62 -12.87
CA SER A 456 -14.57 19.43 -13.30
C SER A 456 -14.27 18.29 -12.34
N ILE A 457 -15.20 17.32 -12.19
CA ILE A 457 -14.91 16.07 -11.47
C ILE A 457 -13.89 15.20 -12.22
N GLY A 458 -13.77 15.35 -13.53
CA GLY A 458 -12.89 14.49 -14.31
C GLY A 458 -13.00 14.65 -15.82
N HIS A 459 -12.27 13.79 -16.52
CA HIS A 459 -12.42 13.54 -17.94
C HIS A 459 -13.05 12.16 -18.16
N PHE A 460 -14.01 12.09 -19.09
CA PHE A 460 -14.70 10.84 -19.44
C PHE A 460 -14.87 10.80 -20.96
N ALA A 461 -14.34 9.74 -21.57
CA ALA A 461 -14.45 9.49 -23.00
C ALA A 461 -15.90 9.21 -23.44
N GLY A 462 -16.15 9.25 -24.74
CA GLY A 462 -17.50 9.25 -25.31
C GLY A 462 -18.27 7.99 -25.00
N GLU A 463 -17.65 6.82 -25.20
CA GLU A 463 -18.28 5.53 -24.90
C GLU A 463 -18.48 5.31 -23.40
N PHE A 464 -17.53 5.76 -22.57
CA PHE A 464 -17.67 5.71 -21.10
C PHE A 464 -18.91 6.46 -20.63
N LYS A 465 -19.11 7.70 -21.11
CA LYS A 465 -20.27 8.53 -20.73
C LYS A 465 -21.62 7.89 -21.08
N LYS A 466 -21.70 7.05 -22.11
CA LYS A 466 -22.95 6.37 -22.49
C LYS A 466 -23.32 5.24 -21.54
N GLY A 467 -22.33 4.58 -20.96
CA GLY A 467 -22.49 3.40 -20.12
C GLY A 467 -22.28 3.62 -18.63
N ALA A 468 -22.02 4.85 -18.18
CA ALA A 468 -21.69 5.19 -16.80
C ALA A 468 -22.67 6.19 -16.17
N ASP A 469 -22.90 6.06 -14.87
CA ASP A 469 -23.66 7.01 -14.08
C ASP A 469 -22.72 8.02 -13.39
N ILE A 470 -22.73 9.26 -13.86
CA ILE A 470 -21.85 10.34 -13.37
C ILE A 470 -22.71 11.49 -12.87
N LYS A 471 -22.98 11.52 -11.56
CA LYS A 471 -23.91 12.48 -10.94
C LYS A 471 -23.48 12.82 -9.51
N THR A 472 -24.12 13.82 -8.91
CA THR A 472 -24.02 14.20 -7.48
C THR A 472 -22.61 14.52 -6.94
N ASN A 473 -21.58 14.58 -7.78
CA ASN A 473 -20.23 14.98 -7.38
C ASN A 473 -20.15 16.50 -7.15
N ALA A 474 -19.50 16.90 -6.05
CA ALA A 474 -19.25 18.29 -5.70
C ALA A 474 -17.84 18.72 -6.15
N VAL A 475 -17.74 19.85 -6.85
CA VAL A 475 -16.47 20.38 -7.37
C VAL A 475 -16.26 21.79 -6.85
N PHE A 476 -15.10 22.00 -6.24
CA PHE A 476 -14.72 23.24 -5.58
C PHE A 476 -13.36 23.75 -6.08
N SER A 477 -13.18 25.06 -6.10
CA SER A 477 -11.86 25.65 -6.31
C SER A 477 -10.98 25.49 -5.07
N LEU A 478 -9.64 25.48 -5.23
CA LEU A 478 -8.67 25.38 -4.12
C LEU A 478 -8.77 26.51 -3.06
N GLY A 479 -9.50 27.59 -3.35
CA GLY A 479 -9.79 28.66 -2.40
C GLY A 479 -10.98 28.38 -1.47
N HIS A 480 -11.82 27.41 -1.82
CA HIS A 480 -13.13 27.15 -1.20
C HIS A 480 -13.03 26.19 0.00
N ARG A 481 -12.23 26.58 0.99
CA ARG A 481 -11.75 25.68 2.07
C ARG A 481 -12.71 25.46 3.24
N HIS A 482 -13.84 26.17 3.27
CA HIS A 482 -14.83 26.12 4.36
C HIS A 482 -15.75 24.89 4.29
N VAL A 483 -15.59 24.07 3.24
CA VAL A 483 -16.23 22.76 3.08
C VAL A 483 -15.78 21.76 4.16
N PHE A 484 -14.58 21.95 4.70
CA PHE A 484 -13.99 21.11 5.73
C PHE A 484 -13.96 21.83 7.08
N THR A 485 -14.13 21.06 8.15
CA THR A 485 -14.16 21.56 9.54
C THR A 485 -12.88 22.30 9.95
N ASP A 486 -11.69 21.80 9.59
CA ASP A 486 -10.41 22.50 9.82
C ASP A 486 -9.33 22.15 8.79
N PHE A 487 -9.55 22.65 7.57
CA PHE A 487 -8.66 22.42 6.43
C PHE A 487 -7.20 22.85 6.68
N LYS A 488 -6.97 23.92 7.44
CA LYS A 488 -5.61 24.49 7.63
C LYS A 488 -4.72 23.57 8.45
N ASN A 489 -5.31 22.81 9.37
CA ASN A 489 -4.62 21.86 10.22
C ASN A 489 -4.71 20.42 9.70
N GLY A 490 -5.16 20.22 8.45
CA GLY A 490 -5.24 18.90 7.83
C GLY A 490 -6.42 18.06 8.31
N ILE A 491 -7.49 18.68 8.81
CA ILE A 491 -8.73 17.97 9.14
C ILE A 491 -9.68 18.10 7.95
N TYR A 492 -9.94 16.97 7.30
CA TYR A 492 -10.72 16.87 6.06
C TYR A 492 -12.12 16.29 6.28
N THR A 493 -12.58 16.24 7.53
CA THR A 493 -13.98 15.95 7.88
C THR A 493 -14.88 17.03 7.30
N ILE A 494 -15.98 16.60 6.66
CA ILE A 494 -16.96 17.50 6.06
C ILE A 494 -17.68 18.32 7.12
N ASP A 495 -17.79 19.64 6.92
CA ASP A 495 -18.63 20.48 7.78
C ASP A 495 -20.11 20.29 7.40
N ALA A 496 -20.84 19.57 8.25
CA ALA A 496 -22.28 19.32 8.06
C ALA A 496 -23.13 20.60 8.03
N ASN A 497 -22.60 21.74 8.48
CA ASN A 497 -23.28 23.03 8.44
C ASN A 497 -22.94 23.83 7.17
N SER A 498 -22.08 23.32 6.29
CA SER A 498 -21.75 24.01 5.05
C SER A 498 -22.97 24.02 4.12
N GLU A 499 -23.44 25.23 3.79
CA GLU A 499 -24.51 25.47 2.82
C GLU A 499 -24.13 25.03 1.39
N ASP A 500 -22.85 24.72 1.15
CA ASP A 500 -22.34 24.26 -0.14
C ASP A 500 -22.79 22.85 -0.51
N PHE A 501 -23.18 22.05 0.49
CA PHE A 501 -23.75 20.73 0.26
C PHE A 501 -25.26 20.85 0.12
N GLY A 502 -25.75 20.75 -1.11
CA GLY A 502 -27.18 20.67 -1.37
C GLY A 502 -27.81 19.49 -0.63
N SER A 503 -29.10 19.60 -0.30
CA SER A 503 -29.90 18.60 0.45
C SER A 503 -29.97 17.19 -0.16
N ASN A 504 -29.33 16.95 -1.30
CA ASN A 504 -29.35 15.71 -2.07
C ASN A 504 -28.00 14.98 -2.08
N SER A 505 -26.99 15.44 -1.33
CA SER A 505 -25.73 14.71 -1.19
C SER A 505 -25.90 13.53 -0.24
N GLU A 506 -25.57 12.32 -0.69
CA GLU A 506 -25.49 11.12 0.15
C GLU A 506 -24.03 10.89 0.60
N PHE A 507 -23.31 11.97 0.91
CA PHE A 507 -21.90 11.85 1.31
C PHE A 507 -21.76 11.15 2.66
N GLU A 508 -21.05 10.02 2.70
CA GLU A 508 -20.71 9.31 3.93
C GLU A 508 -19.29 9.68 4.37
N ASP A 509 -19.13 10.08 5.64
CA ASP A 509 -17.87 10.57 6.16
C ASP A 509 -16.77 9.49 6.23
N ILE A 510 -15.51 9.92 6.23
CA ILE A 510 -14.33 9.02 6.24
C ILE A 510 -13.83 8.84 7.69
N PRO A 511 -13.58 7.61 8.16
CA PRO A 511 -13.10 7.33 9.52
C PRO A 511 -11.59 7.61 9.65
N PHE A 512 -11.19 8.88 9.60
CA PHE A 512 -9.77 9.31 9.59
C PHE A 512 -8.91 8.71 10.71
N GLU A 513 -9.44 8.63 11.94
CA GLU A 513 -8.72 8.13 13.12
C GLU A 513 -8.38 6.62 13.03
N SER A 514 -9.06 5.89 12.15
CA SER A 514 -8.78 4.47 11.88
C SER A 514 -7.74 4.28 10.78
N ILE A 515 -7.37 5.33 10.04
CA ILE A 515 -6.42 5.24 8.93
C ILE A 515 -4.99 5.36 9.47
N GLY A 516 -4.11 4.49 9.01
CA GLY A 516 -2.71 4.43 9.42
C GLY A 516 -2.44 3.32 10.44
N ARG A 517 -1.21 3.31 10.93
CA ARG A 517 -0.69 2.30 11.87
C ARG A 517 -1.17 2.57 13.29
N TYR A 518 -1.35 1.51 14.08
CA TYR A 518 -1.91 1.55 15.44
C TYR A 518 -1.07 0.82 16.50
#